data_AF-A0A7C0YQK9-F1
#
_entry.id   AF-A0A7C0YQK9-F1
#
_cell.length_a   1.000
_cell.length_b   1.000
_cell.length_c   1.000
_cell.angle_alpha   90.00
_cell.angle_beta   90.00
_cell.angle_gamma   90.00
#
_symmetry.space_group_name_H-M   'P 1'
#
loop_
_entity.id
_entity.type
_entity.pdbx_description
1 polymer ?
#
loop_
_entity_poly.entity_id
_entity_poly.type
_entity_poly.pdbx_seq_one_letter_code
_entity_poly.pdbx_strand_id
1 'polypeptide(L)'
;MSVSTYAYVNARIGGMKSFLFKEEDFRGLIESRNLEELVSLLKNTHYSAAITDANVLSLELQLKRSLYTDYLKLVNCVEGRPKEFIHSMAKKYEVETLKSLVKMKFLGITLSEYLIPFGTVDETLIEKIMRADGISGLIEVLRGTEYFEPLKHIQQIVGEPKEEEVVIENGQGQDLPYINALDAHYFHGVKESMDRLSKKDKSMVKRFVGFNIDLSNLLMALRLRGITVDAEEYFIEGGESFTLKHFRLAGALDDLSRLPEIVPRRFIELTSE
;
A
#
# COMPACT_ATOMS: atom_id res chain seq x y z
N MET A 1 2.11 -18.38 24.99
CA MET A 1 3.04 -18.73 23.91
C MET A 1 4.47 -18.49 24.38
N SER A 2 5.32 -19.50 24.23
CA SER A 2 6.71 -19.52 24.69
C SER A 2 7.59 -18.58 23.85
N VAL A 3 8.65 -18.04 24.45
CA VAL A 3 9.72 -17.26 23.77
C VAL A 3 10.32 -18.04 22.58
N SER A 4 10.23 -19.38 22.58
CA SER A 4 10.72 -20.24 21.50
C SER A 4 9.98 -20.08 20.16
N THR A 5 8.71 -19.68 20.16
CA THR A 5 7.89 -19.65 18.93
C THR A 5 8.37 -18.61 17.91
N TYR A 6 8.88 -17.47 18.37
CA TYR A 6 9.41 -16.40 17.49
C TYR A 6 10.93 -16.29 17.53
N ALA A 7 11.64 -17.09 18.34
CA ALA A 7 13.08 -16.99 18.49
C ALA A 7 13.82 -17.15 17.15
N TYR A 8 13.43 -18.14 16.36
CA TYR A 8 14.03 -18.39 15.04
C TYR A 8 13.77 -17.23 14.06
N VAL A 9 12.52 -16.78 13.93
CA VAL A 9 12.19 -15.69 13.01
C VAL A 9 12.82 -14.38 13.45
N ASN A 10 12.91 -14.12 14.76
CA ASN A 10 13.58 -12.94 15.30
C ASN A 10 15.09 -12.96 15.00
N ALA A 11 15.75 -14.11 15.12
CA ALA A 11 17.16 -14.25 14.75
C ALA A 11 17.38 -14.00 13.24
N ARG A 12 16.51 -14.55 12.38
CA ARG A 12 16.52 -14.29 10.93
C ARG A 12 16.34 -12.79 10.63
N ILE A 13 15.34 -12.14 11.24
CA ILE A 13 15.10 -10.69 11.10
C ILE A 13 16.33 -9.90 11.57
N GLY A 14 16.95 -10.30 12.68
CA GLY A 14 18.18 -9.68 13.18
C GLY A 14 19.32 -9.72 12.16
N GLY A 15 19.55 -10.88 11.55
CA GLY A 15 20.53 -11.01 10.46
C GLY A 15 20.18 -10.16 9.25
N MET A 16 18.91 -10.15 8.82
CA MET A 16 18.46 -9.33 7.69
C MET A 16 18.62 -7.83 7.95
N LYS A 17 18.34 -7.38 9.18
CA LYS A 17 18.54 -5.98 9.59
C LYS A 17 20.00 -5.52 9.51
N SER A 18 20.98 -6.42 9.68
CA SER A 18 22.39 -6.04 9.55
C SER A 18 22.80 -5.66 8.12
N PHE A 19 21.98 -5.99 7.12
CA PHE A 19 22.20 -5.59 5.71
C PHE A 19 21.50 -4.28 5.34
N LEU A 20 20.75 -3.66 6.26
CA LEU A 20 20.14 -2.35 6.00
C LEU A 20 21.23 -1.28 5.93
N PHE A 21 21.03 -0.32 5.04
CA PHE A 21 21.92 0.81 4.90
C PHE A 21 21.98 1.66 6.17
N LYS A 22 23.20 2.04 6.50
CA LYS A 22 23.52 3.04 7.50
C LYS A 22 23.55 4.42 6.84
N GLU A 23 23.61 5.46 7.66
CA GLU A 23 23.67 6.84 7.18
C GLU A 23 24.82 7.09 6.18
N GLU A 24 25.97 6.47 6.41
CA GLU A 24 27.14 6.56 5.51
C GLU A 24 26.87 5.95 4.13
N ASP A 25 26.15 4.83 4.06
CA ASP A 25 25.77 4.19 2.80
C ASP A 25 24.83 5.12 2.00
N PHE A 26 23.86 5.74 2.68
CA PHE A 26 22.96 6.71 2.05
C PHE A 26 23.71 7.95 1.55
N ARG A 27 24.70 8.44 2.29
CA ARG A 27 25.53 9.57 1.84
C ARG A 27 26.25 9.25 0.54
N GLY A 28 26.85 8.05 0.43
CA GLY A 28 27.49 7.60 -0.81
C GLY A 28 26.51 7.52 -2.00
N LEU A 29 25.27 7.05 -1.76
CA LEU A 29 24.24 7.02 -2.80
C LEU A 29 23.81 8.43 -3.25
N ILE A 30 23.69 9.38 -2.33
CA ILE A 30 23.33 10.78 -2.63
C ILE A 30 24.45 11.48 -3.40
N GLU A 31 25.71 11.19 -3.07
CA GLU A 31 26.89 11.78 -3.73
C GLU A 31 27.21 11.16 -5.10
N SER A 32 26.48 10.10 -5.50
CA SER A 32 26.64 9.44 -6.79
C SER A 32 26.33 10.39 -7.95
N ARG A 33 27.21 10.43 -8.95
CA ARG A 33 27.11 11.38 -10.07
C ARG A 33 26.11 10.96 -11.13
N ASN A 34 25.83 9.66 -11.23
CA ASN A 34 24.93 9.08 -12.21
C ASN A 34 24.40 7.71 -11.74
N LEU A 35 23.49 7.14 -12.52
CA LEU A 35 22.86 5.85 -12.24
C LEU A 35 23.86 4.69 -12.22
N GLU A 36 24.90 4.72 -13.07
CA GLU A 36 25.90 3.65 -13.15
C GLU A 36 26.71 3.57 -11.85
N GLU A 37 27.13 4.73 -11.31
CA GLU A 37 27.82 4.83 -10.02
C GLU A 37 26.91 4.37 -8.87
N LEU A 38 25.64 4.80 -8.86
CA LEU A 38 24.66 4.36 -7.88
C LEU A 38 24.47 2.83 -7.92
N VAL A 39 24.29 2.25 -9.12
CA VAL A 39 24.14 0.81 -9.31
C VAL A 39 25.41 0.06 -8.88
N SER A 40 26.59 0.62 -9.12
CA SER A 40 27.87 0.07 -8.65
C SER A 40 27.93 0.00 -7.12
N LEU A 41 27.52 1.07 -6.43
CA LEU A 41 27.41 1.08 -4.97
C LEU A 41 26.42 0.02 -4.46
N LEU A 42 25.24 -0.09 -5.08
CA LEU A 42 24.27 -1.13 -4.72
C LEU A 42 24.82 -2.55 -4.96
N LYS A 43 25.59 -2.76 -6.04
CA LYS A 43 26.24 -4.05 -6.33
C LYS A 43 27.37 -4.41 -5.36
N ASN A 44 27.87 -3.46 -4.56
CA ASN A 44 28.83 -3.75 -3.49
C ASN A 44 28.15 -4.13 -2.17
N THR A 45 26.83 -4.29 -2.17
CA THR A 45 26.03 -4.58 -0.98
C THR A 45 25.29 -5.91 -1.13
N HIS A 46 24.49 -6.29 -0.14
CA HIS A 46 23.63 -7.47 -0.21
C HIS A 46 22.59 -7.41 -1.34
N TYR A 47 22.30 -6.21 -1.88
CA TYR A 47 21.36 -6.04 -3.00
C TYR A 47 21.92 -6.52 -4.35
N SER A 48 23.22 -6.76 -4.46
CA SER A 48 23.89 -7.29 -5.66
C SER A 48 23.20 -8.51 -6.26
N ALA A 49 22.75 -9.44 -5.41
CA ALA A 49 22.07 -10.66 -5.83
C ALA A 49 20.72 -10.42 -6.55
N ALA A 50 20.10 -9.26 -6.32
CA ALA A 50 18.85 -8.87 -6.95
C ALA A 50 19.06 -8.07 -8.25
N ILE A 51 20.25 -7.50 -8.47
CA ILE A 51 20.52 -6.53 -9.53
C ILE A 51 21.19 -7.23 -10.73
N THR A 52 20.36 -7.57 -11.70
CA THR A 52 20.69 -8.12 -13.02
C THR A 52 20.81 -7.06 -14.12
N ASP A 53 20.00 -6.01 -14.05
CA ASP A 53 19.96 -4.90 -15.03
C ASP A 53 20.01 -3.53 -14.33
N ALA A 54 20.56 -2.53 -15.01
CA ALA A 54 20.96 -1.23 -14.46
C ALA A 54 20.05 -0.07 -14.91
N ASN A 55 18.93 -0.33 -15.58
CA ASN A 55 17.96 0.74 -15.88
C ASN A 55 17.13 1.07 -14.61
N VAL A 56 16.72 2.34 -14.42
CA VAL A 56 16.09 2.82 -13.16
C VAL A 56 14.87 2.00 -12.76
N LEU A 57 14.03 1.73 -13.74
CA LEU A 57 12.74 1.08 -13.60
C LEU A 57 12.88 -0.41 -13.31
N SER A 58 13.78 -1.08 -14.03
CA SER A 58 14.14 -2.47 -13.76
C SER A 58 14.80 -2.59 -12.41
N LEU A 59 15.64 -1.64 -12.00
CA LEU A 59 16.27 -1.63 -10.68
C LEU A 59 15.22 -1.54 -9.56
N GLU A 60 14.25 -0.63 -9.67
CA GLU A 60 13.16 -0.51 -8.73
C GLU A 60 12.35 -1.81 -8.62
N LEU A 61 11.96 -2.41 -9.75
CA LEU A 61 11.24 -3.67 -9.79
C LEU A 61 12.05 -4.83 -9.18
N GLN A 62 13.35 -4.89 -9.48
CA GLN A 62 14.28 -5.90 -8.96
C GLN A 62 14.43 -5.79 -7.43
N LEU A 63 14.60 -4.58 -6.90
CA LEU A 63 14.69 -4.35 -5.46
C LEU A 63 13.38 -4.68 -4.74
N LYS A 64 12.23 -4.34 -5.32
CA LYS A 64 10.90 -4.71 -4.81
C LYS A 64 10.67 -6.23 -4.82
N ARG A 65 11.07 -6.93 -5.90
CA ARG A 65 11.04 -8.41 -5.97
C ARG A 65 11.96 -9.06 -4.93
N SER A 66 13.13 -8.46 -4.66
CA SER A 66 14.03 -8.90 -3.59
C SER A 66 13.36 -8.77 -2.22
N LEU A 67 12.77 -7.62 -1.92
CA LEU A 67 12.01 -7.39 -0.69
C LEU A 67 10.88 -8.41 -0.52
N TYR A 68 10.15 -8.72 -1.60
CA TYR A 68 9.12 -9.75 -1.58
C TYR A 68 9.68 -11.14 -1.26
N THR A 69 10.79 -11.52 -1.89
CA THR A 69 11.45 -12.81 -1.66
C THR A 69 11.85 -12.95 -0.19
N ASP A 70 12.38 -11.87 0.39
CA ASP A 70 12.76 -11.79 1.79
C ASP A 70 11.56 -11.86 2.73
N TYR A 71 10.46 -11.20 2.35
CA TYR A 71 9.19 -11.31 3.07
C TYR A 71 8.67 -12.75 3.10
N LEU A 72 8.63 -13.44 1.96
CA LEU A 72 8.18 -14.84 1.88
C LEU A 72 9.04 -15.77 2.73
N LYS A 73 10.37 -15.57 2.76
CA LYS A 73 11.27 -16.33 3.64
C LYS A 73 10.85 -16.19 5.10
N LEU A 74 10.51 -14.97 5.55
CA LEU A 74 10.10 -14.71 6.93
C LEU A 74 8.71 -15.30 7.24
N VAL A 75 7.73 -15.12 6.35
CA VAL A 75 6.37 -15.67 6.56
C VAL A 75 6.38 -17.19 6.66
N ASN A 76 7.21 -17.85 5.87
CA ASN A 76 7.34 -19.31 5.89
C ASN A 76 8.01 -19.85 7.16
N CYS A 77 8.63 -19.00 7.98
CA CYS A 77 9.19 -19.38 9.28
C CYS A 77 8.17 -19.30 10.43
N VAL A 78 6.94 -18.90 10.14
CA VAL A 78 5.87 -18.71 11.14
C VAL A 78 4.69 -19.59 10.76
N GLU A 79 3.97 -20.11 11.76
CA GLU A 79 2.82 -21.01 11.55
C GLU A 79 1.56 -20.49 12.26
N GLY A 80 0.40 -21.00 11.83
CA GLY A 80 -0.90 -20.70 12.43
C GLY A 80 -1.33 -19.24 12.27
N ARG A 81 -2.02 -18.72 13.28
CA ARG A 81 -2.68 -17.40 13.24
C ARG A 81 -1.71 -16.23 12.97
N PRO A 82 -0.48 -16.20 13.52
CA PRO A 82 0.50 -15.18 13.15
C PRO A 82 0.89 -15.21 11.67
N LYS A 83 1.00 -16.41 11.05
CA LYS A 83 1.25 -16.55 9.61
C LYS A 83 0.12 -15.94 8.80
N GLU A 84 -1.13 -16.23 9.16
CA GLU A 84 -2.33 -15.66 8.51
C GLU A 84 -2.36 -14.13 8.61
N PHE A 85 -2.07 -13.57 9.79
CA PHE A 85 -2.03 -12.12 10.00
C PHE A 85 -0.93 -11.46 9.15
N ILE A 86 0.27 -12.04 9.15
CA ILE A 86 1.37 -11.55 8.34
C ILE A 86 0.94 -11.60 6.86
N HIS A 87 0.46 -12.74 6.37
CA HIS A 87 -0.02 -12.86 4.99
C HIS A 87 -1.11 -11.84 4.64
N SER A 88 -2.06 -11.57 5.55
CA SER A 88 -3.07 -10.53 5.37
C SER A 88 -2.46 -9.13 5.25
N MET A 89 -1.42 -8.79 6.02
CA MET A 89 -0.69 -7.53 5.90
C MET A 89 0.06 -7.43 4.55
N ALA A 90 0.51 -8.56 4.01
CA ALA A 90 1.20 -8.63 2.72
C ALA A 90 0.30 -8.24 1.55
N LYS A 91 -1.01 -8.48 1.65
CA LYS A 91 -1.98 -8.10 0.62
C LYS A 91 -2.01 -6.60 0.32
N LYS A 92 -1.38 -5.76 1.15
CA LYS A 92 -1.13 -4.35 0.84
C LYS A 92 -0.50 -4.19 -0.55
N TYR A 93 0.46 -5.06 -0.93
CA TYR A 93 1.13 -4.96 -2.22
C TYR A 93 0.19 -5.29 -3.39
N GLU A 94 -0.74 -6.25 -3.22
CA GLU A 94 -1.80 -6.51 -4.20
C GLU A 94 -2.68 -5.28 -4.38
N VAL A 95 -3.08 -4.67 -3.26
CA VAL A 95 -3.96 -3.50 -3.21
C VAL A 95 -3.30 -2.27 -3.84
N GLU A 96 -2.01 -2.03 -3.60
CA GLU A 96 -1.28 -0.93 -4.27
C GLU A 96 -1.21 -1.13 -5.79
N THR A 97 -0.98 -2.35 -6.27
CA THR A 97 -1.00 -2.67 -7.70
C THR A 97 -2.40 -2.48 -8.29
N LEU A 98 -3.46 -2.94 -7.60
CA LEU A 98 -4.84 -2.73 -8.04
C LEU A 98 -5.25 -1.25 -8.05
N LYS A 99 -4.89 -0.47 -7.02
CA LYS A 99 -5.11 0.99 -7.00
C LYS A 99 -4.44 1.67 -8.19
N SER A 100 -3.23 1.25 -8.54
CA SER A 100 -2.52 1.76 -9.71
C SER A 100 -3.25 1.43 -11.02
N LEU A 101 -3.73 0.19 -11.16
CA LEU A 101 -4.52 -0.25 -12.31
C LEU A 101 -5.85 0.51 -12.44
N VAL A 102 -6.58 0.69 -11.34
CA VAL A 102 -7.82 1.48 -11.29
C VAL A 102 -7.54 2.90 -11.79
N LYS A 103 -6.50 3.56 -11.24
CA LYS A 103 -6.13 4.91 -11.65
C LYS A 103 -5.75 4.99 -13.13
N MET A 104 -5.02 4.00 -13.65
CA MET A 104 -4.68 3.91 -15.08
C MET A 104 -5.93 3.81 -15.95
N LYS A 105 -6.96 3.05 -15.52
CA LYS A 105 -8.24 2.95 -16.26
C LYS A 105 -9.00 4.27 -16.30
N PHE A 106 -9.05 5.01 -15.20
CA PHE A 106 -9.70 6.32 -15.18
C PHE A 106 -8.93 7.38 -15.98
N LEU A 107 -7.60 7.31 -16.02
CA LEU A 107 -6.77 8.25 -16.76
C LEU A 107 -6.60 7.88 -18.25
N GLY A 108 -7.02 6.69 -18.68
CA GLY A 108 -6.79 6.20 -20.03
C GLY A 108 -5.31 6.01 -20.39
N ILE A 109 -4.44 5.82 -19.39
CA ILE A 109 -3.00 5.63 -19.60
C ILE A 109 -2.58 4.18 -19.32
N THR A 110 -1.44 3.78 -19.87
CA THR A 110 -0.83 2.47 -19.62
C THR A 110 0.60 2.66 -19.20
N LEU A 111 0.92 2.23 -17.97
CA LEU A 111 2.27 2.31 -17.39
C LEU A 111 2.59 0.97 -16.71
N SER A 112 2.60 -0.10 -17.49
CA SER A 112 2.75 -1.49 -17.02
C SER A 112 4.03 -1.72 -16.22
N GLU A 113 5.07 -0.95 -16.51
CA GLU A 113 6.39 -1.08 -15.92
C GLU A 113 6.46 -0.71 -14.43
N TYR A 114 5.48 0.04 -13.92
CA TYR A 114 5.41 0.41 -12.49
C TYR A 114 4.60 -0.59 -11.66
N LEU A 115 4.00 -1.59 -12.32
CA LEU A 115 3.18 -2.60 -11.65
C LEU A 115 4.07 -3.72 -11.11
N ILE A 116 3.80 -4.10 -9.87
CA ILE A 116 4.54 -5.17 -9.20
C ILE A 116 3.56 -6.31 -8.95
N PRO A 117 3.73 -7.44 -9.64
CA PRO A 117 2.95 -8.64 -9.38
C PRO A 117 3.16 -9.11 -7.94
N PHE A 118 2.06 -9.44 -7.25
CA PHE A 118 2.10 -9.95 -5.89
C PHE A 118 0.93 -10.90 -5.63
N GLY A 119 1.22 -12.05 -5.01
CA GLY A 119 0.21 -13.00 -4.54
C GLY A 119 -0.84 -13.35 -5.60
N THR A 120 -2.10 -13.00 -5.36
CA THR A 120 -3.21 -13.28 -6.31
C THR A 120 -3.26 -12.34 -7.50
N VAL A 121 -2.61 -11.17 -7.41
CA VAL A 121 -2.46 -10.19 -8.48
C VAL A 121 -1.15 -10.45 -9.22
N ASP A 122 -1.12 -11.55 -9.95
CA ASP A 122 0.04 -12.00 -10.72
C ASP A 122 0.16 -11.30 -12.09
N GLU A 123 1.24 -11.60 -12.81
CA GLU A 123 1.51 -11.02 -14.15
C GLU A 123 0.37 -11.31 -15.14
N THR A 124 -0.25 -12.49 -15.06
CA THR A 124 -1.33 -12.88 -15.96
C THR A 124 -2.61 -12.09 -15.68
N LEU A 125 -2.95 -11.88 -14.41
CA LEU A 125 -4.10 -11.08 -14.01
C LEU A 125 -3.89 -9.61 -14.39
N ILE A 126 -2.69 -9.07 -14.13
CA ILE A 126 -2.32 -7.71 -14.54
C ILE A 126 -2.50 -7.53 -16.05
N GLU A 127 -1.94 -8.42 -16.87
CA GLU A 127 -2.10 -8.35 -18.33
C GLU A 127 -3.57 -8.38 -18.78
N LYS A 128 -4.39 -9.24 -18.17
CA LYS A 128 -5.83 -9.30 -18.47
C LYS A 128 -6.52 -7.99 -18.12
N ILE A 129 -6.23 -7.41 -16.95
CA ILE A 129 -6.79 -6.13 -16.53
C ILE A 129 -6.36 -5.03 -17.51
N MET A 130 -5.08 -5.01 -17.90
CA MET A 130 -4.57 -3.99 -18.83
C MET A 130 -5.28 -4.02 -20.18
N ARG A 131 -5.63 -5.21 -20.70
CA ARG A 131 -6.39 -5.38 -21.94
C ARG A 131 -7.90 -5.13 -21.81
N ALA A 132 -8.44 -5.06 -20.60
CA ALA A 132 -9.88 -4.86 -20.38
C ALA A 132 -10.29 -3.40 -20.59
N ASP A 133 -11.50 -3.17 -21.10
CA ASP A 133 -11.98 -1.81 -21.37
C ASP A 133 -12.55 -1.16 -20.10
N GLY A 134 -11.97 -0.02 -19.73
CA GLY A 134 -12.42 0.80 -18.60
C GLY A 134 -12.40 0.09 -17.24
N ILE A 135 -13.11 0.69 -16.28
CA ILE A 135 -13.23 0.14 -14.92
C ILE A 135 -14.15 -1.09 -14.87
N SER A 136 -15.24 -1.12 -15.66
CA SER A 136 -16.16 -2.27 -15.73
C SER A 136 -15.43 -3.53 -16.18
N GLY A 137 -14.60 -3.44 -17.22
CA GLY A 137 -13.80 -4.55 -17.69
C GLY A 137 -12.78 -5.03 -16.66
N LEU A 138 -12.10 -4.10 -15.97
CA LEU A 138 -11.19 -4.43 -14.85
C LEU A 138 -11.91 -5.22 -13.77
N ILE A 139 -13.09 -4.75 -13.34
CA ILE A 139 -13.88 -5.42 -12.30
C ILE A 139 -14.26 -6.83 -12.74
N GLU A 140 -14.73 -7.00 -13.97
CA GLU A 140 -15.12 -8.32 -14.48
C GLU A 140 -13.94 -9.30 -14.58
N VAL A 141 -12.72 -8.82 -14.89
CA VAL A 141 -11.51 -9.64 -14.85
C VAL A 141 -11.17 -10.11 -13.43
N LEU A 142 -11.51 -9.33 -12.40
CA LEU A 142 -11.30 -9.69 -11.00
C LEU A 142 -12.29 -10.74 -10.48
N ARG A 143 -13.27 -11.17 -11.27
CA ARG A 143 -14.25 -12.19 -10.89
C ARG A 143 -13.55 -13.46 -10.38
N GLY A 144 -13.93 -13.89 -9.17
CA GLY A 144 -13.32 -15.03 -8.49
C GLY A 144 -12.16 -14.67 -7.55
N THR A 145 -11.71 -13.41 -7.56
CA THR A 145 -10.83 -12.85 -6.52
C THR A 145 -11.66 -12.21 -5.40
N GLU A 146 -11.04 -11.97 -4.25
CA GLU A 146 -11.68 -11.24 -3.14
C GLU A 146 -11.95 -9.76 -3.43
N TYR A 147 -11.35 -9.20 -4.48
CA TYR A 147 -11.47 -7.79 -4.85
C TYR A 147 -12.67 -7.49 -5.76
N PHE A 148 -13.33 -8.53 -6.29
CA PHE A 148 -14.47 -8.38 -7.19
C PHE A 148 -15.67 -7.70 -6.53
N GLU A 149 -16.17 -8.29 -5.44
CA GLU A 149 -17.39 -7.82 -4.78
C GLU A 149 -17.26 -6.39 -4.22
N PRO A 150 -16.16 -6.01 -3.53
CA PRO A 150 -15.98 -4.64 -3.07
C PRO A 150 -16.04 -3.61 -4.19
N LEU A 151 -15.37 -3.87 -5.32
CA LEU A 151 -15.35 -2.93 -6.45
C LEU A 151 -16.68 -2.92 -7.21
N LYS A 152 -17.33 -4.08 -7.37
CA LYS A 152 -18.63 -4.17 -8.02
C LYS A 152 -19.71 -3.45 -7.22
N HIS A 153 -19.67 -3.55 -5.90
CA HIS A 153 -20.59 -2.81 -5.02
C HIS A 153 -20.44 -1.30 -5.21
N ILE A 154 -19.20 -0.78 -5.23
CA ILE A 154 -18.95 0.64 -5.51
C ILE A 154 -19.48 1.03 -6.88
N GLN A 155 -19.21 0.24 -7.93
CA GLN A 155 -19.71 0.52 -9.27
C GLN A 155 -21.24 0.64 -9.32
N GLN A 156 -21.97 -0.14 -8.53
CA GLN A 156 -23.43 -0.05 -8.44
C GLN A 156 -23.91 1.24 -7.75
N ILE A 157 -23.13 1.77 -6.80
CA ILE A 157 -23.45 3.01 -6.08
C ILE A 157 -23.14 4.24 -6.95
N VAL A 158 -21.93 4.29 -7.52
CA VAL A 158 -21.45 5.48 -8.26
C VAL A 158 -21.90 5.49 -9.73
N GLY A 159 -22.36 4.35 -10.25
CA GLY A 159 -22.71 4.17 -11.66
C GLY A 159 -21.51 3.86 -12.56
N GLU A 160 -21.79 3.54 -13.82
CA GLU A 160 -20.74 3.38 -14.82
C GLU A 160 -20.17 4.76 -15.21
N PRO A 161 -18.84 4.92 -15.31
CA PRO A 161 -18.26 6.16 -15.80
C PRO A 161 -18.74 6.42 -17.22
N LYS A 162 -19.26 7.62 -17.49
CA LYS A 162 -19.65 8.00 -18.85
C LYS A 162 -18.40 8.33 -19.66
N GLU A 163 -18.30 7.79 -20.88
CA GLU A 163 -17.13 7.95 -21.78
C GLU A 163 -16.77 9.43 -22.04
N GLU A 164 -17.76 10.33 -22.02
CA GLU A 164 -17.59 11.77 -22.25
C GLU A 164 -16.93 12.53 -21.08
N GLU A 165 -16.90 11.97 -19.87
CA GLU A 165 -16.30 12.58 -18.66
C GLU A 165 -14.82 12.22 -18.47
N VAL A 166 -14.29 11.29 -19.27
CA VAL A 166 -12.90 10.84 -19.24
C VAL A 166 -11.96 11.87 -19.89
N VAL A 167 -12.50 12.83 -20.64
CA VAL A 167 -11.71 13.88 -21.31
C VAL A 167 -11.52 15.06 -20.36
N ILE A 168 -10.36 15.03 -19.69
CA ILE A 168 -9.60 16.15 -19.12
C ILE A 168 -10.32 17.50 -19.23
N GLU A 169 -11.11 17.80 -18.20
CA GLU A 169 -11.04 19.11 -17.54
C GLU A 169 -11.20 18.98 -16.01
N ASN A 170 -11.85 17.95 -15.44
CA ASN A 170 -11.87 17.70 -13.98
C ASN A 170 -12.05 16.21 -13.53
N GLY A 171 -11.51 15.21 -14.24
CA GLY A 171 -11.54 13.79 -13.86
C GLY A 171 -10.83 13.41 -12.54
N GLN A 172 -10.60 14.38 -11.64
CA GLN A 172 -10.04 14.18 -10.31
C GLN A 172 -11.12 13.61 -9.38
N GLY A 173 -10.88 12.43 -8.83
CA GLY A 173 -11.71 11.90 -7.75
C GLY A 173 -12.60 10.71 -8.12
N GLN A 174 -12.85 10.45 -9.41
CA GLN A 174 -13.72 9.34 -9.84
C GLN A 174 -13.13 7.95 -9.50
N ASP A 175 -11.81 7.85 -9.39
CA ASP A 175 -11.10 6.66 -8.94
C ASP A 175 -11.15 6.46 -7.41
N LEU A 176 -11.38 7.54 -6.64
CA LEU A 176 -11.31 7.50 -5.18
C LEU A 176 -12.30 6.54 -4.51
N PRO A 177 -13.58 6.41 -4.93
CA PRO A 177 -14.49 5.40 -4.37
C PRO A 177 -13.91 3.98 -4.48
N TYR A 178 -13.35 3.65 -5.64
CA TYR A 178 -12.77 2.33 -5.92
C TYR A 178 -11.48 2.11 -5.13
N ILE A 179 -10.61 3.12 -5.07
CA ILE A 179 -9.39 3.10 -4.25
C ILE A 179 -9.73 2.90 -2.77
N ASN A 180 -10.72 3.64 -2.27
CA ASN A 180 -11.16 3.55 -0.89
C ASN A 180 -11.73 2.16 -0.56
N ALA A 181 -12.52 1.58 -1.47
CA ALA A 181 -13.06 0.24 -1.27
C ALA A 181 -11.98 -0.84 -1.21
N LEU A 182 -10.90 -0.73 -2.00
CA LEU A 182 -9.76 -1.62 -1.89
C LEU A 182 -9.05 -1.48 -0.54
N ASP A 183 -8.80 -0.26 -0.08
CA ASP A 183 -8.17 -0.01 1.22
C ASP A 183 -9.08 -0.49 2.37
N ALA A 184 -10.38 -0.22 2.31
CA ALA A 184 -11.36 -0.67 3.30
C ALA A 184 -11.44 -2.20 3.39
N HIS A 185 -11.51 -2.89 2.24
CA HIS A 185 -11.49 -4.35 2.17
C HIS A 185 -10.20 -4.93 2.75
N TYR A 186 -9.05 -4.35 2.37
CA TYR A 186 -7.75 -4.75 2.90
C TYR A 186 -7.67 -4.62 4.43
N PHE A 187 -8.04 -3.45 4.97
CA PHE A 187 -7.97 -3.23 6.42
C PHE A 187 -9.01 -4.05 7.18
N HIS A 188 -10.14 -4.39 6.56
CA HIS A 188 -11.09 -5.35 7.13
C HIS A 188 -10.43 -6.72 7.31
N GLY A 189 -9.83 -7.29 6.26
CA GLY A 189 -9.14 -8.59 6.35
C GLY A 189 -7.96 -8.60 7.34
N VAL A 190 -7.20 -7.49 7.40
CA VAL A 190 -6.12 -7.32 8.39
C VAL A 190 -6.67 -7.34 9.81
N LYS A 191 -7.80 -6.66 10.07
CA LYS A 191 -8.41 -6.67 11.41
C LYS A 191 -8.96 -8.04 11.78
N GLU A 192 -9.65 -8.71 10.87
CA GLU A 192 -10.17 -10.05 11.12
C GLU A 192 -9.05 -11.03 11.48
N SER A 193 -7.93 -10.99 10.75
CA SER A 193 -6.76 -11.83 11.05
C SER A 193 -6.06 -11.42 12.35
N MET A 194 -5.98 -10.12 12.65
CA MET A 194 -5.47 -9.59 13.92
C MET A 194 -6.34 -10.04 15.10
N ASP A 195 -7.66 -10.08 14.94
CA ASP A 195 -8.61 -10.44 15.99
C ASP A 195 -8.53 -11.93 16.37
N ARG A 196 -8.07 -12.78 15.45
CA ARG A 196 -7.79 -14.19 15.73
C ARG A 196 -6.50 -14.40 16.53
N LEU A 197 -5.58 -13.43 16.56
CA LEU A 197 -4.32 -13.56 17.31
C LEU A 197 -4.54 -13.73 18.82
N SER A 198 -3.51 -14.21 19.52
CA SER A 198 -3.53 -14.19 20.98
C SER A 198 -3.62 -12.77 21.53
N LYS A 199 -4.18 -12.59 22.74
CA LYS A 199 -4.26 -11.26 23.38
C LYS A 199 -2.90 -10.54 23.43
N LYS A 200 -1.82 -11.29 23.68
CA LYS A 200 -0.46 -10.76 23.72
C LYS A 200 -0.02 -10.25 22.34
N ASP A 201 -0.09 -11.10 21.32
CA ASP A 201 0.39 -10.73 19.98
C ASP A 201 -0.46 -9.61 19.39
N LYS A 202 -1.79 -9.68 19.55
CA LYS A 202 -2.71 -8.62 19.16
C LYS A 202 -2.31 -7.27 19.79
N SER A 203 -1.97 -7.25 21.07
CA SER A 203 -1.55 -6.00 21.75
C SER A 203 -0.27 -5.39 21.17
N MET A 204 0.63 -6.22 20.62
CA MET A 204 1.88 -5.76 20.00
C MET A 204 1.67 -5.12 18.64
N VAL A 205 0.69 -5.60 17.87
CA VAL A 205 0.46 -5.13 16.48
C VAL A 205 -0.67 -4.12 16.36
N LYS A 206 -1.59 -4.05 17.34
CA LYS A 206 -2.79 -3.19 17.28
C LYS A 206 -2.48 -1.73 16.98
N ARG A 207 -1.47 -1.15 17.64
CA ARG A 207 -1.05 0.24 17.39
C ARG A 207 -0.46 0.43 16.00
N PHE A 208 0.29 -0.55 15.50
CA PHE A 208 0.84 -0.48 14.16
C PHE A 208 -0.26 -0.52 13.09
N VAL A 209 -1.22 -1.43 13.22
CA VAL A 209 -2.36 -1.54 12.31
C VAL A 209 -3.24 -0.28 12.38
N GLY A 210 -3.60 0.15 13.59
CA GLY A 210 -4.40 1.36 13.80
C GLY A 210 -3.76 2.62 13.21
N PHE A 211 -2.44 2.78 13.37
CA PHE A 211 -1.71 3.89 12.75
C PHE A 211 -1.71 3.83 11.21
N ASN A 212 -1.62 2.64 10.59
CA ASN A 212 -1.70 2.54 9.14
C ASN A 212 -3.09 2.90 8.60
N ILE A 213 -4.14 2.59 9.35
CA ILE A 213 -5.52 3.03 9.04
C ILE A 213 -5.62 4.55 9.18
N ASP A 214 -5.12 5.11 10.29
CA ASP A 214 -5.09 6.56 10.50
C ASP A 214 -4.38 7.29 9.34
N LEU A 215 -3.26 6.76 8.86
CA LEU A 215 -2.51 7.32 7.74
C LEU A 215 -3.29 7.22 6.42
N SER A 216 -3.94 6.08 6.15
CA SER A 216 -4.79 5.92 4.96
C SER A 216 -5.95 6.93 4.98
N ASN A 217 -6.60 7.09 6.13
CA ASN A 217 -7.66 8.08 6.33
C ASN A 217 -7.17 9.52 6.13
N LEU A 218 -6.01 9.88 6.69
CA LEU A 218 -5.44 11.21 6.49
C LEU A 218 -5.17 11.48 4.99
N LEU A 219 -4.53 10.54 4.30
CA LEU A 219 -4.25 10.68 2.87
C LEU A 219 -5.54 10.77 2.04
N MET A 220 -6.58 9.99 2.39
CA MET A 220 -7.88 10.06 1.73
C MET A 220 -8.55 11.42 1.97
N ALA A 221 -8.58 11.92 3.21
CA ALA A 221 -9.11 13.24 3.52
C ALA A 221 -8.42 14.34 2.70
N LEU A 222 -7.09 14.26 2.56
CA LEU A 222 -6.32 15.21 1.74
C LEU A 222 -6.65 15.10 0.24
N ARG A 223 -6.95 13.90 -0.27
CA ARG A 223 -7.38 13.67 -1.67
C ARG A 223 -8.79 14.17 -1.95
N LEU A 224 -9.67 14.18 -0.95
CA LEU A 224 -11.04 14.67 -1.05
C LEU A 224 -11.14 16.20 -0.96
N ARG A 225 -10.05 16.91 -0.69
CA ARG A 225 -10.04 18.38 -0.63
C ARG A 225 -10.54 18.97 -1.95
N GLY A 226 -11.53 19.85 -1.88
CA GLY A 226 -12.15 20.47 -3.05
C GLY A 226 -13.13 19.58 -3.81
N ILE A 227 -13.38 18.35 -3.34
CA ILE A 227 -14.37 17.42 -3.93
C ILE A 227 -15.63 17.42 -3.05
N THR A 228 -16.79 17.63 -3.66
CA THR A 228 -18.07 17.62 -2.94
C THR A 228 -18.60 16.19 -2.85
N VAL A 229 -18.26 15.48 -1.78
CA VAL A 229 -18.76 14.14 -1.45
C VAL A 229 -19.08 14.04 0.03
N ASP A 230 -19.83 13.00 0.42
CA ASP A 230 -19.98 12.65 1.83
C ASP A 230 -18.67 12.02 2.34
N ALA A 231 -17.86 12.84 3.02
CA ALA A 231 -16.57 12.44 3.58
C ALA A 231 -16.65 11.23 4.52
N GLU A 232 -17.82 10.97 5.13
CA GLU A 232 -18.02 9.87 6.07
C GLU A 232 -17.98 8.50 5.37
N GLU A 233 -18.42 8.44 4.12
CA GLU A 233 -18.41 7.21 3.31
C GLU A 233 -16.98 6.72 3.00
N TYR A 234 -15.99 7.62 3.11
CA TYR A 234 -14.58 7.34 2.86
C TYR A 234 -13.78 7.04 4.14
N PHE A 235 -14.38 7.18 5.32
CA PHE A 235 -13.67 6.96 6.56
C PHE A 235 -13.57 5.47 6.90
N ILE A 236 -12.34 4.97 7.00
CA ILE A 236 -12.08 3.59 7.42
C ILE A 236 -11.98 3.55 8.94
N GLU A 237 -12.96 2.90 9.57
CA GLU A 237 -13.01 2.77 11.03
C GLU A 237 -11.82 2.02 11.63
N GLY A 238 -11.70 1.99 12.96
CA GLY A 238 -10.72 1.13 13.66
C GLY A 238 -9.26 1.57 13.57
N GLY A 239 -9.04 2.86 13.28
CA GLY A 239 -7.78 3.55 13.49
C GLY A 239 -7.37 3.63 14.97
N GLU A 240 -6.27 4.34 15.25
CA GLU A 240 -5.74 4.48 16.61
C GLU A 240 -6.12 5.81 17.27
N SER A 241 -5.99 6.91 16.53
CA SER A 241 -6.08 8.28 17.05
C SER A 241 -6.71 9.27 16.07
N PHE A 242 -6.70 8.96 14.78
CA PHE A 242 -7.28 9.81 13.73
C PHE A 242 -8.78 9.58 13.62
N THR A 243 -9.55 10.34 14.41
CA THR A 243 -11.03 10.30 14.40
C THR A 243 -11.65 10.88 13.12
N LEU A 244 -12.94 10.58 12.91
CA LEU A 244 -13.77 11.19 11.86
C LEU A 244 -13.79 12.72 11.92
N LYS A 245 -13.66 13.31 13.12
CA LYS A 245 -13.52 14.77 13.26
C LYS A 245 -12.24 15.27 12.61
N HIS A 246 -11.11 14.59 12.81
CA HIS A 246 -9.85 14.95 12.15
C HIS A 246 -9.96 14.77 10.63
N PHE A 247 -10.63 13.71 10.17
CA PHE A 247 -10.89 13.47 8.75
C PHE A 247 -11.63 14.64 8.10
N ARG A 248 -12.77 15.05 8.67
CA ARG A 248 -13.56 16.19 8.17
C ARG A 248 -12.75 17.49 8.18
N LEU A 249 -12.01 17.77 9.25
CA LEU A 249 -11.18 18.96 9.35
C LEU A 249 -10.04 18.98 8.33
N ALA A 250 -9.38 17.84 8.09
CA ALA A 250 -8.31 17.72 7.11
C ALA A 250 -8.82 17.89 5.67
N GLY A 251 -9.99 17.33 5.35
CA GLY A 251 -10.63 17.47 4.04
C GLY A 251 -11.18 18.89 3.77
N ALA A 252 -11.47 19.67 4.81
CA ALA A 252 -11.96 21.05 4.70
C ALA A 252 -10.86 22.10 4.88
N LEU A 253 -9.59 21.69 5.01
CA LEU A 253 -8.50 22.63 5.29
C LEU A 253 -8.13 23.41 4.03
N ASP A 254 -8.25 24.75 4.07
CA ASP A 254 -7.83 25.60 2.96
C ASP A 254 -6.29 25.69 2.86
N ASP A 255 -5.62 25.89 4.01
CA ASP A 255 -4.17 26.01 4.12
C ASP A 255 -3.55 24.77 4.78
N LEU A 256 -2.81 23.97 4.00
CA LEU A 256 -2.13 22.76 4.46
C LEU A 256 -1.02 23.02 5.50
N SER A 257 -0.51 24.24 5.61
CA SER A 257 0.49 24.58 6.64
C SER A 257 -0.04 24.37 8.06
N ARG A 258 -1.37 24.42 8.22
CA ARG A 258 -2.08 24.23 9.49
C ARG A 258 -2.42 22.77 9.79
N LEU A 259 -2.07 21.83 8.92
CA LEU A 259 -2.32 20.40 9.13
C LEU A 259 -1.78 19.89 10.48
N PRO A 260 -0.58 20.28 10.96
CA PRO A 260 -0.07 19.90 12.27
C PRO A 260 -0.95 20.35 13.45
N GLU A 261 -1.79 21.38 13.30
CA GLU A 261 -2.70 21.87 14.35
C GLU A 261 -3.89 20.93 14.57
N ILE A 262 -4.26 20.14 13.55
CA ILE A 262 -5.49 19.35 13.54
C ILE A 262 -5.25 17.84 13.58
N VAL A 263 -4.06 17.36 13.18
CA VAL A 263 -3.75 15.94 13.22
C VAL A 263 -3.29 15.52 14.63
N PRO A 264 -3.52 14.26 15.04
CA PRO A 264 -2.98 13.74 16.28
C PRO A 264 -1.45 13.93 16.37
N ARG A 265 -0.95 14.24 17.57
CA ARG A 265 0.49 14.51 17.85
C ARG A 265 1.43 13.47 17.26
N ARG A 266 1.02 12.20 17.20
CA ARG A 266 1.83 11.12 16.65
C ARG A 266 2.21 11.33 15.17
N PHE A 267 1.41 12.03 14.38
CA PHE A 267 1.79 12.41 13.01
C PHE A 267 2.90 13.46 12.99
N ILE A 268 2.91 14.37 13.98
CA ILE A 268 3.92 15.42 14.14
C ILE A 268 5.25 14.79 14.60
N GLU A 269 5.19 13.80 15.48
CA GLU A 269 6.36 13.05 15.96
C GLU A 269 7.09 12.30 14.83
N LEU A 270 6.43 12.03 13.69
CA LEU A 270 7.09 11.44 12.51
C LEU A 270 8.01 12.42 11.77
N THR A 271 7.75 13.72 11.92
CA THR A 271 8.51 14.78 11.25
C THR A 271 9.46 15.51 12.20
N SER A 272 9.46 15.12 13.47
CA SER A 272 10.25 15.74 14.53
C SER A 272 11.48 14.86 14.80
N GLU A 273 12.55 15.08 14.03
CA GLU A 273 13.92 14.70 14.41
C GLU A 273 14.69 15.92 14.91
#